data_AF-A0A969NJX0-F1
#
_entry.id   AF-A0A969NJX0-F1
#
_cell.length_a   1.000
_cell.length_b   1.000
_cell.length_c   1.000
_cell.angle_alpha   90.00
_cell.angle_beta   90.00
_cell.angle_gamma   90.00
#
_symmetry.space_group_name_H-M   'P 1'
#
loop_
_entity.id
_entity.type
_entity.pdbx_description
1 polymer ?
#
loop_
_entity_poly.entity_id
_entity_poly.type
_entity_poly.pdbx_seq_one_letter_code
_entity_poly.pdbx_strand_id
1 'polypeptide(L)'
;MIPARLRLQKPTGAVVEVFLLEPQEPSAEVAVAMEARRSCTWSCLVGNRKRFKEPLKLNLLIKSENIELRVELLGEERVRFTWHNERVSFAEILHHLGQVPLPPYIKRKAQQEDSERYQTIFAQKAGAVAAPTASLHFTEAVLGRIAEKGIKKDFLTLHVGAGTFQPVKEEDFTKHPMHAEQIIVSLETYKPKLPTS
;
A
#
# COMPACT_ATOMS: atom_id res chain seq x y z
N MET A 1 -2.65 4.17 6.22
CA MET A 1 -2.75 3.69 4.84
C MET A 1 -1.37 3.63 4.23
N ILE A 2 -1.01 2.55 3.51
CA ILE A 2 0.25 2.49 2.77
C ILE A 2 -0.01 3.00 1.35
N PRO A 3 0.59 4.10 0.90
CA PRO A 3 0.38 4.59 -0.45
C PRO A 3 1.10 3.66 -1.44
N ALA A 4 0.31 2.98 -2.28
CA ALA A 4 0.83 2.06 -3.30
C ALA A 4 1.25 2.78 -4.60
N ARG A 5 1.21 4.12 -4.67
CA ARG A 5 1.64 4.93 -5.84
C ARG A 5 2.69 5.95 -5.43
N LEU A 6 3.85 5.87 -6.07
CA LEU A 6 4.97 6.79 -5.93
C LEU A 6 5.13 7.63 -7.18
N ARG A 7 5.26 8.94 -7.00
CA ARG A 7 5.54 9.89 -8.08
C ARG A 7 6.99 10.36 -7.94
N LEU A 8 7.88 9.75 -8.71
CA LEU A 8 9.32 10.02 -8.64
C LEU A 8 9.68 11.08 -9.70
N GLN A 9 10.17 12.23 -9.27
CA GLN A 9 10.58 13.31 -10.17
C GLN A 9 12.10 13.36 -10.29
N LYS A 10 12.61 13.31 -11.53
CA LYS A 10 14.03 13.51 -11.82
C LYS A 10 14.43 14.97 -11.64
N PRO A 11 15.73 15.27 -11.43
CA PRO A 11 16.25 16.64 -11.49
C PRO A 11 15.93 17.35 -12.82
N THR A 12 15.81 16.59 -13.91
CA THR A 12 15.41 17.09 -15.23
C THR A 12 13.92 17.46 -15.36
N GLY A 13 13.12 17.30 -14.29
CA GLY A 13 11.67 17.53 -14.27
C GLY A 13 10.82 16.36 -14.79
N ALA A 14 11.45 15.33 -15.37
CA ALA A 14 10.75 14.15 -15.84
C ALA A 14 10.16 13.32 -14.69
N VAL A 15 8.87 12.99 -14.78
CA VAL A 15 8.16 12.18 -13.78
C VAL A 15 8.07 10.71 -14.23
N VAL A 16 8.36 9.81 -13.29
CA VAL A 16 8.15 8.35 -13.37
C VAL A 16 7.16 7.97 -12.27
N GLU A 17 6.19 7.13 -12.61
CA GLU A 17 5.21 6.64 -11.63
C GLU A 17 5.49 5.18 -11.34
N VAL A 18 5.58 4.83 -10.06
CA VAL A 18 5.81 3.44 -9.62
C VAL A 18 4.64 3.03 -8.74
N PHE A 19 3.98 1.95 -9.11
CA PHE A 19 2.89 1.37 -8.33
C PHE A 19 3.37 0.08 -7.69
N LEU A 20 3.37 0.01 -6.36
CA LEU A 20 3.76 -1.19 -5.64
C LEU A 20 2.65 -2.25 -5.74
N LEU A 21 3.03 -3.46 -6.11
CA LEU A 21 2.14 -4.62 -6.16
C LEU A 21 2.43 -5.54 -4.98
N GLU A 22 3.57 -6.23 -5.04
CA GLU A 22 3.91 -7.32 -4.12
C GLU A 22 5.38 -7.22 -3.68
N PRO A 23 5.69 -7.39 -2.38
CA PRO A 23 7.07 -7.40 -1.92
C PRO A 23 7.77 -8.69 -2.35
N GLN A 24 9.07 -8.59 -2.63
CA GLN A 24 9.91 -9.75 -2.99
C GLN A 24 11.09 -9.91 -2.04
N GLU A 25 11.76 -8.81 -1.70
CA GLU A 25 12.89 -8.79 -0.76
C GLU A 25 12.67 -7.62 0.22
N PRO A 26 12.95 -7.79 1.52
CA PRO A 26 13.56 -8.95 2.19
C PRO A 26 12.60 -10.14 2.44
N SER A 27 11.30 -9.95 2.27
CA SER A 27 10.29 -10.99 2.49
C SER A 27 9.07 -10.73 1.60
N ALA A 28 8.29 -11.77 1.31
CA ALA A 28 6.95 -11.67 0.71
C ALA A 28 5.88 -11.15 1.70
N GLU A 29 6.23 -11.02 2.98
CA GLU A 29 5.37 -10.41 3.99
C GLU A 29 5.43 -8.87 3.88
N VAL A 30 4.28 -8.23 3.65
CA VAL A 30 4.19 -6.77 3.50
C VAL A 30 4.71 -6.07 4.75
N ALA A 31 4.35 -6.54 5.94
CA ALA A 31 4.79 -5.95 7.20
C ALA A 31 6.33 -5.94 7.34
N VAL A 32 6.98 -7.05 6.96
CA VAL A 32 8.44 -7.18 7.01
C VAL A 32 9.11 -6.29 5.96
N ALA A 33 8.58 -6.26 4.73
CA ALA A 33 9.11 -5.41 3.67
C ALA A 33 8.97 -3.91 3.98
N MET A 34 7.92 -3.51 4.68
CA MET A 34 7.68 -2.14 5.14
C MET A 34 8.65 -1.69 6.23
N GLU A 35 9.12 -2.62 7.06
CA GLU A 35 10.11 -2.37 8.12
C GLU A 35 11.57 -2.47 7.66
N ALA A 36 11.82 -2.74 6.37
CA ALA A 36 13.16 -2.67 5.82
C ALA A 36 13.80 -1.29 6.09
N ARG A 37 15.13 -1.24 6.24
CA ARG A 37 15.92 -0.02 6.58
C ARG A 37 17.16 0.18 5.70
N ARG A 38 17.35 -0.69 4.71
CA ARG A 38 18.52 -0.69 3.81
C ARG A 38 18.11 -0.77 2.36
N SER A 39 17.28 -1.76 2.07
CA SER A 39 16.74 -1.96 0.74
C SER A 39 15.50 -2.83 0.80
N CYS A 40 14.65 -2.69 -0.21
CA CYS A 40 13.59 -3.64 -0.49
C CYS A 40 13.37 -3.70 -2.01
N THR A 41 12.93 -4.86 -2.48
CA THR A 41 12.58 -5.10 -3.87
C THR A 41 11.10 -5.44 -3.94
N TRP A 42 10.39 -4.80 -4.86
CA TRP A 42 8.96 -4.99 -5.07
C TRP A 42 8.67 -5.30 -6.54
N SER A 43 7.68 -6.15 -6.77
CA SER A 43 6.97 -6.17 -8.04
C SER A 43 6.14 -4.90 -8.16
N CYS A 44 6.21 -4.24 -9.30
CA CYS A 44 5.68 -2.92 -9.54
C CYS A 44 5.20 -2.73 -10.97
N LEU A 45 4.15 -1.91 -11.14
CA LEU A 45 3.82 -1.33 -12.44
C LEU A 45 4.53 0.01 -12.57
N VAL A 46 5.17 0.23 -13.72
CA VAL A 46 5.94 1.46 -13.97
C VAL A 46 5.31 2.30 -15.08
N GLY A 47 4.68 3.39 -14.67
CA GLY A 47 4.19 4.43 -15.58
C GLY A 47 5.33 5.25 -16.17
N ASN A 48 5.20 5.64 -17.44
CA ASN A 48 6.24 6.35 -18.20
C ASN A 48 7.61 5.63 -18.23
N ARG A 49 7.60 4.29 -18.27
CA ARG A 49 8.82 3.43 -18.21
C ARG A 49 9.96 3.86 -19.12
N LYS A 50 9.68 4.41 -20.31
CA LYS A 50 10.72 4.94 -21.23
C LYS A 50 11.62 6.02 -20.59
N ARG A 51 11.18 6.64 -19.49
CA ARG A 51 11.92 7.62 -18.69
C ARG A 51 12.75 6.98 -17.57
N PHE A 52 12.53 5.70 -17.27
CA PHE A 52 13.27 4.92 -16.28
C PHE A 52 14.40 4.11 -16.94
N LYS A 53 15.29 4.79 -17.69
CA LYS A 53 16.45 4.15 -18.34
C LYS A 53 17.65 3.96 -17.41
N GLU A 54 17.73 4.77 -16.36
CA GLU A 54 18.82 4.81 -15.41
C GLU A 54 18.25 4.87 -13.99
N PRO A 55 18.99 4.37 -12.99
CA PRO A 55 18.61 4.49 -11.60
C PRO A 55 18.33 5.95 -11.21
N LEU A 56 17.23 6.15 -10.50
CA LEU A 56 16.86 7.45 -9.94
C LEU A 56 17.57 7.64 -8.61
N LYS A 57 18.02 8.87 -8.34
CA LYS A 57 18.49 9.31 -7.03
C LYS A 57 17.62 10.45 -6.54
N LEU A 58 17.14 10.32 -5.32
CA LEU A 58 16.28 11.30 -4.65
C LEU A 58 16.88 11.61 -3.29
N ASN A 59 16.98 12.89 -2.96
CA ASN A 59 17.39 13.33 -1.62
C ASN A 59 16.12 13.70 -0.85
N LEU A 60 15.87 13.00 0.24
CA LEU A 60 14.69 13.18 1.09
C LEU A 60 15.12 13.66 2.46
N LEU A 61 14.33 14.54 3.09
CA LEU A 61 14.52 14.94 4.48
C LEU A 61 13.41 14.31 5.31
N ILE A 62 13.72 13.24 6.04
CA ILE A 62 12.77 12.47 6.85
C ILE A 62 13.30 12.42 8.26
N LYS A 63 12.50 12.82 9.27
CA LYS A 63 12.94 12.87 10.69
C LYS A 63 14.26 13.62 10.92
N SER A 64 14.48 14.70 10.17
CA SER A 64 15.74 15.46 10.18
C SER A 64 16.97 14.69 9.70
N GLU A 65 16.79 13.52 9.09
CA GLU A 65 17.83 12.73 8.43
C GLU A 65 17.81 13.00 6.92
N ASN A 66 18.99 13.20 6.33
CA ASN A 66 19.13 13.26 4.87
C ASN A 66 19.24 11.83 4.31
N ILE A 67 18.24 11.43 3.55
CA ILE A 67 18.16 10.10 2.95
C ILE A 67 18.42 10.21 1.45
N GLU A 68 19.53 9.62 1.00
CA GLU A 68 19.74 9.37 -0.43
C GLU A 68 19.03 8.06 -0.80
N LEU A 69 17.86 8.19 -1.43
CA LEU A 69 17.10 7.07 -1.97
C LEU A 69 17.51 6.81 -3.41
N ARG A 70 18.02 5.61 -3.67
CA ARG A 70 18.23 5.08 -5.02
C ARG A 70 17.07 4.17 -5.42
N VAL A 71 16.51 4.39 -6.61
CA VAL A 71 15.43 3.58 -7.17
C VAL A 71 15.87 3.02 -8.53
N GLU A 72 15.86 1.70 -8.68
CA GLU A 72 16.39 1.00 -9.83
C GLU A 72 15.36 0.01 -10.40
N LEU A 73 15.16 0.04 -11.71
CA LEU A 73 14.31 -0.93 -12.42
C LEU A 73 15.15 -2.17 -12.74
N LEU A 74 14.75 -3.31 -12.19
CA LEU A 74 15.33 -4.62 -12.42
C LEU A 74 14.43 -5.40 -13.40
N GLY A 75 14.79 -5.39 -14.69
CA GLY A 75 13.98 -6.05 -15.71
C GLY A 75 12.70 -5.30 -16.03
N GLU A 76 11.56 -6.02 -16.06
CA GLU A 76 10.30 -5.48 -16.58
C GLU A 76 9.42 -4.80 -15.54
N GLU A 77 9.26 -5.46 -14.39
CA GLU A 77 8.26 -5.13 -13.38
C GLU A 77 8.84 -5.19 -11.97
N ARG A 78 10.16 -5.29 -11.79
CA ARG A 78 10.75 -5.30 -10.44
C ARG A 78 11.47 -4.00 -10.18
N VAL A 79 11.17 -3.34 -9.07
CA VAL A 79 11.84 -2.10 -8.66
C VAL A 79 12.54 -2.32 -7.33
N ARG A 80 13.83 -2.01 -7.30
CA ARG A 80 14.65 -2.01 -6.09
C ARG A 80 14.78 -0.60 -5.55
N PHE A 81 14.47 -0.46 -4.27
CA PHE A 81 14.69 0.74 -3.48
C PHE A 81 15.87 0.49 -2.56
N THR A 82 16.81 1.43 -2.48
CA THR A 82 17.98 1.32 -1.60
C THR A 82 18.24 2.66 -0.93
N TRP A 83 18.32 2.65 0.39
CA TRP A 83 18.64 3.80 1.22
C TRP A 83 19.39 3.27 2.45
N HIS A 84 20.57 3.79 2.75
CA HIS A 84 21.34 3.30 3.88
C HIS A 84 21.04 4.16 5.12
N ASN A 85 20.01 3.81 5.89
CA ASN A 85 19.68 4.53 7.13
C ASN A 85 18.96 3.64 8.16
N GLU A 86 19.52 3.50 9.36
CA GLU A 86 18.95 2.61 10.40
C GLU A 86 17.71 3.18 11.11
N ARG A 87 17.42 4.47 10.94
CA ARG A 87 16.33 5.19 11.63
C ARG A 87 15.07 5.34 10.79
N VAL A 88 15.17 5.17 9.47
CA VAL A 88 14.08 5.40 8.52
C VAL A 88 13.70 4.09 7.84
N SER A 89 12.46 3.64 8.06
CA SER A 89 11.94 2.45 7.41
C SER A 89 11.38 2.73 6.01
N PHE A 90 11.11 1.67 5.24
CA PHE A 90 10.50 1.82 3.92
C PHE A 90 9.11 2.43 3.99
N ALA A 91 8.31 2.06 4.99
CA ALA A 91 6.99 2.63 5.23
C ALA A 91 7.04 4.16 5.35
N GLU A 92 8.07 4.70 5.99
CA GLU A 92 8.26 6.13 6.17
C GLU A 92 8.67 6.83 4.87
N ILE A 93 9.52 6.19 4.07
CA ILE A 93 9.86 6.67 2.73
C ILE A 93 8.61 6.68 1.84
N LEU A 94 7.81 5.62 1.87
CA LEU A 94 6.54 5.57 1.14
C LEU A 94 5.57 6.63 1.62
N HIS A 95 5.45 6.84 2.93
CA HIS A 95 4.59 7.88 3.46
C HIS A 95 5.04 9.28 3.02
N HIS A 96 6.36 9.52 2.98
CA HIS A 96 6.93 10.80 2.53
C HIS A 96 6.75 11.03 1.02
N LEU A 97 6.91 9.99 0.21
CA LEU A 97 6.84 10.07 -1.26
C LEU A 97 5.44 9.85 -1.84
N GLY A 98 4.60 9.15 -1.11
CA GLY A 98 3.32 8.67 -1.57
C GLY A 98 2.26 9.75 -1.48
N GLN A 99 1.39 9.76 -2.49
CA GLN A 99 0.10 10.45 -2.38
C GLN A 99 -0.96 9.39 -2.10
N VAL A 100 -1.95 9.72 -1.28
CA VAL A 100 -3.15 8.90 -1.10
C VAL A 100 -3.75 8.63 -2.48
N PRO A 101 -3.85 7.37 -2.94
CA PRO A 101 -4.53 7.09 -4.19
C PRO A 101 -6.01 7.39 -3.99
N LEU A 102 -6.52 8.41 -4.69
CA LEU A 102 -7.95 8.62 -4.78
C LEU A 102 -8.55 7.62 -5.78
N PRO A 103 -9.72 7.04 -5.50
CA PRO A 103 -10.47 6.21 -6.41
C PRO A 103 -10.64 6.90 -7.77
N PRO A 104 -10.69 6.13 -8.87
CA PRO A 104 -10.68 6.68 -10.22
C PRO A 104 -11.87 7.61 -10.53
N TYR A 105 -12.95 7.53 -9.74
CA TYR A 105 -14.10 8.42 -9.85
C TYR A 105 -13.87 9.81 -9.21
N ILE A 106 -12.86 10.00 -8.36
CA ILE A 106 -12.52 11.29 -7.75
C ILE A 106 -11.51 12.02 -8.63
N LYS A 107 -11.97 12.99 -9.42
CA LYS A 107 -11.16 13.75 -10.38
C LYS A 107 -10.49 15.00 -9.79
N ARG A 108 -9.82 14.86 -8.64
CA ARG A 108 -9.01 15.93 -8.04
C ARG A 108 -7.69 15.39 -7.50
N LYS A 109 -6.77 16.28 -7.14
CA LYS A 109 -5.55 15.88 -6.43
C LYS A 109 -5.90 15.47 -4.99
N ALA A 110 -5.15 14.53 -4.45
CA ALA A 110 -5.20 14.18 -3.04
C ALA A 110 -4.83 15.41 -2.19
N GLN A 111 -5.59 15.64 -1.13
CA GLN A 111 -5.38 16.65 -0.10
C GLN A 111 -5.01 15.96 1.22
N GLN A 112 -4.45 16.71 2.16
CA GLN A 112 -4.04 16.16 3.46
C GLN A 112 -5.22 15.50 4.20
N GLU A 113 -6.40 16.14 4.12
CA GLU A 113 -7.66 15.67 4.70
C GLU A 113 -8.12 14.30 4.15
N ASP A 114 -7.66 13.90 2.95
CA ASP A 114 -7.95 12.56 2.41
C ASP A 114 -7.23 11.49 3.22
N SER A 115 -6.01 11.75 3.69
CA SER A 115 -5.28 10.78 4.53
C SER A 115 -6.07 10.45 5.80
N GLU A 116 -6.67 11.46 6.41
CA GLU A 116 -7.48 11.34 7.63
C GLU A 116 -8.82 10.63 7.34
N ARG A 117 -9.51 10.98 6.25
CA ARG A 117 -10.80 10.36 5.87
C ARG A 117 -10.67 8.90 5.42
N TYR A 118 -9.55 8.52 4.81
CA TYR A 118 -9.28 7.13 4.42
C TYR A 118 -8.87 6.27 5.62
N GLN A 119 -8.64 6.88 6.78
CA GLN A 119 -8.37 6.18 8.02
C GLN A 119 -9.71 5.90 8.73
N THR A 120 -10.33 4.77 8.40
CA THR A 120 -11.58 4.36 9.06
C THR A 120 -11.33 3.88 10.49
N ILE A 121 -12.42 3.78 11.27
CA ILE A 121 -12.47 3.16 12.60
C ILE A 121 -11.91 1.72 12.66
N PHE A 122 -11.63 1.10 11.50
CA PHE A 122 -11.07 -0.25 11.38
C PHE A 122 -9.58 -0.28 11.03
N ALA A 123 -8.96 0.88 10.73
CA ALA A 123 -7.54 0.97 10.39
C ALA A 123 -6.65 0.87 11.65
N GLN A 124 -6.62 -0.30 12.30
CA GLN A 124 -5.82 -0.55 13.49
C GLN A 124 -4.33 -0.80 13.20
N LYS A 125 -3.98 -1.19 11.96
CA LYS A 125 -2.59 -1.50 11.57
C LYS A 125 -2.14 -0.66 10.37
N ALA A 126 -0.91 -0.12 10.45
CA ALA A 126 -0.23 0.45 9.30
C ALA A 126 -0.11 -0.63 8.22
N GLY A 127 -0.72 -0.44 7.05
CA GLY A 127 -0.90 -1.58 6.14
C GLY A 127 -2.03 -1.47 5.14
N ALA A 128 -3.21 -1.06 5.62
CA ALA A 128 -4.44 -1.13 4.84
C ALA A 128 -4.46 -0.01 3.78
N VAL A 129 -4.53 -0.39 2.51
CA VAL A 129 -4.46 0.54 1.36
C VAL A 129 -5.84 1.09 0.99
N ALA A 130 -6.92 0.47 1.45
CA ALA A 130 -8.27 0.98 1.28
C ALA A 130 -9.15 0.60 2.48
N ALA A 131 -10.02 1.52 2.89
CA ALA A 131 -11.18 1.18 3.66
C ALA A 131 -12.17 0.44 2.73
N PRO A 132 -12.63 -0.78 3.08
CA PRO A 132 -13.69 -1.43 2.32
C PRO A 132 -14.88 -0.49 2.23
N THR A 133 -15.53 -0.35 1.06
CA THR A 133 -16.70 0.55 0.92
C THR A 133 -17.80 0.23 1.92
N ALA A 134 -17.98 -1.04 2.28
CA ALA A 134 -18.89 -1.50 3.32
C ALA A 134 -18.58 -0.91 4.72
N SER A 135 -17.31 -0.61 5.00
CA SER A 135 -16.88 -0.03 6.28
C SER A 135 -17.43 1.38 6.51
N LEU A 136 -17.83 2.10 5.44
CA LEU A 136 -18.42 3.43 5.51
C LEU A 136 -19.83 3.43 6.14
N HIS A 137 -20.47 2.26 6.26
CA HIS A 137 -21.77 2.13 6.92
C HIS A 137 -21.67 1.93 8.45
N PHE A 138 -20.46 1.78 8.99
CA PHE A 138 -20.26 1.58 10.43
C PHE A 138 -19.76 2.86 11.08
N THR A 139 -20.47 3.29 12.13
CA THR A 139 -20.04 4.34 13.05
C THR A 139 -19.75 3.74 14.42
N GLU A 140 -19.03 4.48 15.27
CA GLU A 140 -18.82 4.03 16.66
C GLU A 140 -20.13 3.73 17.39
N ALA A 141 -21.17 4.54 17.16
CA ALA A 141 -22.51 4.31 17.72
C ALA A 141 -23.17 3.01 17.21
N VAL A 142 -23.00 2.68 15.91
CA VAL A 142 -23.48 1.41 15.36
C VAL A 142 -22.69 0.24 15.96
N LEU A 143 -21.36 0.38 16.05
CA LEU A 143 -20.49 -0.61 16.65
C LEU A 143 -20.75 -0.82 18.15
N GLY A 144 -21.16 0.21 18.88
CA GLY A 144 -21.58 0.14 20.28
C GLY A 144 -22.85 -0.69 20.44
N ARG A 145 -23.90 -0.37 19.65
CA ARG A 145 -25.17 -1.14 19.67
C ARG A 145 -25.01 -2.61 19.30
N ILE A 146 -24.05 -2.94 18.42
CA ILE A 146 -23.72 -4.34 18.10
C ILE A 146 -23.10 -5.04 19.32
N ALA A 147 -22.19 -4.35 20.03
CA ALA A 147 -21.54 -4.89 21.22
C ALA A 147 -22.52 -5.10 22.39
N GLU A 148 -23.46 -4.17 22.60
CA GLU A 148 -24.52 -4.29 23.61
C GLU A 148 -25.40 -5.54 23.41
N LYS A 149 -25.52 -6.02 22.18
CA LYS A 149 -26.24 -7.26 21.85
C LYS A 149 -25.41 -8.53 22.08
N GLY A 150 -24.21 -8.42 22.66
CA GLY A 150 -23.31 -9.55 22.91
C GLY A 150 -22.65 -10.12 21.65
N ILE A 151 -22.74 -9.42 20.51
CA ILE A 151 -22.17 -9.89 19.25
C ILE A 151 -20.66 -9.61 19.25
N LYS A 152 -19.86 -10.69 19.18
CA LYS A 152 -18.39 -10.61 19.14
C LYS A 152 -17.91 -10.06 17.79
N LYS A 153 -16.84 -9.26 17.83
CA LYS A 153 -16.15 -8.74 16.65
C LYS A 153 -14.84 -9.48 16.47
N ASP A 154 -14.51 -9.73 15.20
CA ASP A 154 -13.24 -10.31 14.78
C ASP A 154 -12.69 -9.43 13.64
N PHE A 155 -11.36 -9.37 13.51
CA PHE A 155 -10.69 -8.53 12.52
C PHE A 155 -9.70 -9.33 11.69
N LEU A 156 -9.68 -9.05 10.39
CA LEU A 156 -8.62 -9.47 9.48
C LEU A 156 -7.98 -8.22 8.86
N THR A 157 -6.73 -8.34 8.43
CA THR A 157 -6.05 -7.28 7.67
C THR A 157 -5.94 -7.70 6.22
N LEU A 158 -6.43 -6.85 5.31
CA LEU A 158 -6.26 -7.01 3.87
C LEU A 158 -5.26 -5.95 3.38
N HIS A 159 -4.13 -6.39 2.85
CA HIS A 159 -3.22 -5.53 2.12
C HIS A 159 -3.63 -5.53 0.65
N VAL A 160 -4.26 -4.44 0.26
CA VAL A 160 -4.70 -4.21 -1.12
C VAL A 160 -3.55 -3.58 -1.91
N GLY A 161 -3.12 -4.20 -3.00
CA GLY A 161 -2.13 -3.60 -3.90
C GLY A 161 -2.73 -2.54 -4.81
N ALA A 162 -1.90 -1.76 -5.52
CA ALA A 162 -2.37 -0.80 -6.52
C ALA A 162 -3.12 -1.44 -7.71
N GLY A 163 -2.97 -2.75 -7.90
CA GLY A 163 -3.63 -3.53 -8.94
C GLY A 163 -5.15 -3.43 -8.94
N THR A 164 -5.77 -3.30 -7.77
CA THR A 164 -7.24 -3.17 -7.63
C THR A 164 -7.82 -1.88 -8.21
N PHE A 165 -6.99 -0.86 -8.42
CA PHE A 165 -7.40 0.38 -9.06
C PHE A 165 -7.20 0.35 -10.58
N GLN A 166 -6.64 -0.72 -11.13
CA GLN A 166 -6.55 -0.86 -12.57
C GLN A 166 -7.93 -1.17 -13.15
N PRO A 167 -8.37 -0.42 -14.18
CA PRO A 167 -9.57 -0.80 -14.91
C PRO A 167 -9.33 -2.14 -15.62
N VAL A 168 -10.36 -2.98 -15.64
CA VAL A 168 -10.36 -4.20 -16.46
C VAL A 168 -10.25 -3.77 -17.92
N LYS A 169 -9.19 -4.22 -18.61
CA LYS A 169 -8.91 -3.86 -20.01
C LYS A 169 -9.26 -4.96 -21.01
N GLU A 170 -9.58 -6.15 -20.52
CA GLU A 170 -9.87 -7.33 -21.33
C GLU A 170 -11.38 -7.56 -21.44
N GLU A 171 -11.87 -7.89 -22.63
CA GLU A 171 -13.26 -8.31 -22.84
C GLU A 171 -13.53 -9.69 -22.22
N ASP A 172 -12.50 -10.53 -22.14
CA ASP A 172 -12.52 -11.84 -21.49
C ASP A 172 -11.89 -11.73 -20.10
N PHE A 173 -12.73 -11.75 -19.07
CA PHE A 173 -12.32 -11.62 -17.67
C PHE A 173 -11.35 -12.72 -17.21
N THR A 174 -11.35 -13.89 -17.86
CA THR A 174 -10.44 -14.99 -17.52
C THR A 174 -8.99 -14.70 -17.89
N LYS A 175 -8.77 -13.71 -18.78
CA LYS A 175 -7.45 -13.28 -19.24
C LYS A 175 -6.95 -12.03 -18.52
N HIS A 176 -7.76 -11.43 -17.66
CA HIS A 176 -7.34 -10.26 -16.90
C HIS A 176 -6.36 -10.68 -15.79
N PRO A 177 -5.09 -10.22 -15.82
CA PRO A 177 -4.14 -10.54 -14.76
C PRO A 177 -4.60 -9.86 -13.46
N MET A 178 -5.03 -10.66 -12.49
CA MET A 178 -5.34 -10.21 -11.13
C MET A 178 -4.08 -10.27 -10.27
N HIS A 179 -3.71 -9.16 -9.66
CA HIS A 179 -2.61 -9.11 -8.70
C HIS A 179 -3.04 -9.76 -7.37
N ALA A 180 -2.11 -10.43 -6.68
CA ALA A 180 -2.44 -11.06 -5.41
C ALA A 180 -2.67 -10.02 -4.32
N GLU A 181 -3.54 -10.36 -3.37
CA GLU A 181 -3.75 -9.58 -2.14
C GLU A 181 -3.34 -10.42 -0.94
N GLN A 182 -2.76 -9.78 0.07
CA GLN A 182 -2.33 -10.47 1.29
C GLN A 182 -3.38 -10.29 2.39
N ILE A 183 -3.92 -11.42 2.87
CA ILE A 183 -4.84 -11.47 4.00
C ILE A 183 -4.10 -11.99 5.22
N ILE A 184 -4.16 -11.24 6.32
CA ILE A 184 -3.65 -11.65 7.63
C ILE A 184 -4.84 -11.89 8.54
N VAL A 185 -4.97 -13.13 9.01
CA VAL A 185 -6.05 -13.57 9.92
C VAL A 185 -5.39 -14.11 11.19
N SER A 186 -5.93 -13.73 12.35
CA SER A 186 -5.49 -14.32 13.62
C SER A 186 -5.93 -15.79 13.70
N LEU A 187 -5.19 -16.64 14.44
CA LEU A 187 -5.62 -18.03 14.66
C LEU A 187 -6.98 -18.11 15.37
N GLU A 188 -7.30 -17.15 16.24
CA GLU A 188 -8.60 -17.07 16.91
C GLU A 188 -9.73 -16.84 15.90
N THR A 189 -9.52 -15.94 14.93
CA THR A 189 -10.48 -15.64 13.86
C THR A 189 -10.54 -16.77 12.82
N TYR A 190 -9.42 -17.46 12.55
CA TYR A 190 -9.37 -18.57 11.59
C TYR A 190 -10.03 -19.85 12.10
N LYS A 191 -9.96 -20.11 13.41
CA LYS A 191 -10.65 -21.26 13.99
C LYS A 191 -12.15 -21.09 13.74
N PRO A 192 -12.78 -21.99 12.96
CA PRO A 192 -14.20 -21.87 12.75
C PRO A 192 -14.86 -22.00 14.13
N LYS A 193 -15.75 -21.07 14.45
CA LYS A 193 -16.76 -21.24 15.51
C LYS A 193 -17.72 -22.33 15.03
N LEU A 194 -17.18 -23.54 14.82
CA LEU A 194 -17.97 -24.72 14.50
C LEU A 194 -18.97 -24.85 15.65
N PRO A 195 -20.27 -25.00 15.35
CA PRO A 195 -21.22 -25.31 16.40
C PRO A 195 -20.72 -26.59 17.08
N THR A 196 -20.32 -26.47 18.35
CA THR A 196 -20.23 -27.63 19.23
C THR A 196 -21.65 -28.15 19.37
N SER A 197 -21.96 -29.21 18.63
CA SER A 197 -23.13 -30.07 18.83
C SER A 197 -23.05 -30.76 20.17
#